data_AF-A0A963LSB8-F1
#
_entry.id   AF-A0A963LSB8-F1
#
_cell.length_a   1.000
_cell.length_b   1.000
_cell.length_c   1.000
_cell.angle_alpha   90.00
_cell.angle_beta   90.00
_cell.angle_gamma   90.00
#
_symmetry.space_group_name_H-M   'P 1'
#
loop_
_entity.id
_entity.type
_entity.pdbx_description
1 polymer ?
#
loop_
_entity_poly.entity_id
_entity_poly.type
_entity_poly.pdbx_seq_one_letter_code
_entity_poly.pdbx_strand_id
1 'polypeptide(L)'
;PDLVERDFTAIGPNRLWVADMTYLRSWQGPSFFAFVLDAFSRRIVGWQLASHMRTDLVLDALRMALAWRGEGADVELVHHSDRGSQYTSFDFTQELTDHGVLASVGSVGDAYDNAMAESFVDSFKTELVRDRVWQSRSQLELAVVEWISWFNNERLHESLGDIPPVEFEALHAAAPPPSGARPPGSLERAAEESIG
;
A
#
# COMPACT_ATOMS: atom_id res chain seq x y z
N PRO A 1 14.58 -1.78 7.89
CA PRO A 1 14.30 -3.04 8.63
C PRO A 1 12.99 -3.62 8.09
N ASP A 2 12.75 -4.93 8.19
CA ASP A 2 11.41 -5.46 7.94
C ASP A 2 10.60 -5.33 9.23
N LEU A 3 9.61 -4.42 9.21
CA LEU A 3 8.69 -4.16 10.33
C LEU A 3 7.36 -4.91 10.18
N VAL A 4 7.14 -5.57 9.04
CA VAL A 4 5.88 -6.26 8.74
C VAL A 4 5.98 -7.74 9.13
N GLU A 5 7.17 -8.34 9.04
CA GLU A 5 7.42 -9.74 9.45
C GLU A 5 6.36 -10.72 8.86
N ARG A 6 5.86 -10.41 7.66
CA ARG A 6 4.81 -11.12 6.91
C ARG A 6 3.39 -11.02 7.47
N ASP A 7 3.16 -10.20 8.49
CA ASP A 7 1.83 -9.85 8.95
C ASP A 7 1.31 -8.61 8.20
N PHE A 8 0.67 -8.85 7.06
CA PHE A 8 0.04 -7.78 6.26
C PHE A 8 -1.36 -7.41 6.77
N THR A 9 -1.60 -7.49 8.07
CA THR A 9 -2.84 -7.02 8.70
C THR A 9 -2.66 -5.65 9.34
N ALA A 10 -3.75 -4.90 9.43
CA ALA A 10 -3.78 -3.62 10.12
C ALA A 10 -5.12 -3.51 10.87
N ILE A 11 -5.11 -2.81 12.00
CA ILE A 11 -6.30 -2.63 12.85
C ILE A 11 -7.14 -1.41 12.47
N GLY A 12 -6.72 -0.66 11.45
CA GLY A 12 -7.38 0.54 10.97
C GLY A 12 -6.65 1.13 9.75
N PRO A 13 -7.28 2.10 9.07
CA PRO A 13 -6.70 2.71 7.88
C PRO A 13 -5.43 3.49 8.23
N ASN A 14 -4.53 3.62 7.25
CA ASN A 14 -3.29 4.38 7.34
C ASN A 14 -2.33 3.91 8.46
N ARG A 15 -2.35 2.61 8.78
CA ARG A 15 -1.42 1.96 9.72
C ARG A 15 -0.31 1.21 9.00
N LEU A 16 -0.66 0.52 7.91
CA LEU A 16 0.26 -0.20 7.06
C LEU A 16 -0.11 0.04 5.60
N TRP A 17 0.81 0.65 4.87
CA TRP A 17 0.76 0.72 3.42
C TRP A 17 1.74 -0.28 2.83
N VAL A 18 1.28 -1.02 1.83
CA VAL A 18 2.09 -1.96 1.05
C VAL A 18 2.25 -1.40 -0.35
N ALA A 19 3.48 -1.31 -0.84
CA ALA A 19 3.79 -0.76 -2.14
C ALA A 19 4.66 -1.70 -2.97
N ASP A 20 4.43 -1.67 -4.27
CA ASP A 20 5.27 -2.34 -5.25
C ASP A 20 5.07 -1.68 -6.63
N MET A 21 5.87 -2.09 -7.61
CA MET A 21 5.68 -1.71 -8.99
C MET A 21 5.69 -2.93 -9.91
N THR A 22 4.94 -2.84 -10.99
CA THR A 22 4.95 -3.85 -12.05
C THR A 22 5.00 -3.21 -13.42
N TYR A 23 5.37 -3.98 -14.43
CA TYR A 23 5.35 -3.50 -15.81
C TYR A 23 4.11 -4.02 -16.56
N LEU A 24 3.63 -3.18 -17.46
CA LEU A 24 2.50 -3.41 -18.37
C LEU A 24 3.00 -3.25 -19.81
N ARG A 25 2.44 -4.00 -20.76
CA ARG A 25 2.87 -3.98 -22.17
C ARG A 25 1.81 -3.35 -23.07
N SER A 26 2.27 -2.53 -24.00
CA SER A 26 1.52 -2.05 -25.16
C SER A 26 2.37 -2.18 -26.43
N TRP A 27 1.79 -1.97 -27.61
CA TRP A 27 2.56 -1.93 -28.86
C TRP A 27 3.58 -0.78 -28.91
N GLN A 28 3.37 0.27 -28.12
CA GLN A 28 4.28 1.41 -27.98
C GLN A 28 5.39 1.16 -26.93
N GLY A 29 5.52 -0.07 -26.44
CA GLY A 29 6.51 -0.47 -25.44
C GLY A 29 5.94 -0.56 -24.03
N PRO A 30 6.82 -0.78 -23.04
CA PRO A 30 6.41 -0.98 -21.65
C PRO A 30 5.99 0.32 -20.97
N SER A 31 5.04 0.19 -20.05
CA SER A 31 4.74 1.17 -19.01
C SER A 31 4.98 0.52 -17.64
N PHE A 32 5.32 1.30 -16.64
CA PHE A 32 5.55 0.86 -15.26
C PHE A 32 4.47 1.47 -14.39
N PHE A 33 3.78 0.62 -13.64
CA PHE A 33 2.71 0.95 -12.73
C PHE A 33 3.21 0.75 -11.31
N ALA A 34 3.34 1.85 -10.54
CA ALA A 34 3.59 1.80 -9.10
C ALA A 34 2.29 2.06 -8.35
N PHE A 35 2.11 1.40 -7.23
CA PHE A 35 0.91 1.53 -6.39
C PHE A 35 1.27 1.52 -4.91
N VAL A 36 0.38 2.11 -4.11
CA VAL A 36 0.38 2.10 -2.65
C VAL A 36 -1.00 1.62 -2.23
N LEU A 37 -1.03 0.48 -1.54
CA LEU A 37 -2.22 -0.20 -1.06
C LEU A 37 -2.34 -0.05 0.45
N ASP A 38 -3.49 0.38 0.95
CA ASP A 38 -3.78 0.34 2.38
C ASP A 38 -4.15 -1.10 2.78
N ALA A 39 -3.38 -1.69 3.70
CA ALA A 39 -3.53 -3.10 4.07
C ALA A 39 -4.86 -3.41 4.78
N PHE A 40 -5.40 -2.42 5.50
CA PHE A 40 -6.65 -2.56 6.24
C PHE A 40 -7.87 -2.60 5.31
N SER A 41 -7.99 -1.59 4.45
CA SER A 41 -9.16 -1.40 3.57
C SER A 41 -8.99 -2.02 2.20
N ARG A 42 -7.79 -2.50 1.86
CA ARG A 42 -7.39 -2.89 0.49
C ARG A 42 -7.47 -1.74 -0.53
N ARG A 43 -7.68 -0.50 -0.11
CA ARG A 43 -7.82 0.62 -1.03
C ARG A 43 -6.47 0.96 -1.68
N ILE A 44 -6.48 1.24 -2.98
CA ILE A 44 -5.35 1.87 -3.65
C ILE A 44 -5.39 3.36 -3.30
N VAL A 45 -4.50 3.78 -2.41
CA VAL A 45 -4.45 5.16 -1.89
C VAL A 45 -3.53 6.06 -2.70
N GLY A 46 -2.59 5.48 -3.44
CA GLY A 46 -1.73 6.20 -4.37
C GLY A 46 -1.23 5.32 -5.48
N TRP A 47 -0.98 5.88 -6.66
CA TRP A 47 -0.47 5.14 -7.81
C TRP A 47 0.13 6.10 -8.85
N GLN A 48 0.93 5.56 -9.75
CA GLN A 48 1.45 6.29 -10.91
C GLN A 48 1.71 5.33 -12.07
N LEU A 49 1.56 5.80 -13.30
CA LEU A 49 1.94 5.08 -14.52
C LEU A 49 2.94 5.92 -15.33
N ALA A 50 4.11 5.36 -15.65
CA ALA A 50 5.12 6.05 -16.46
C ALA A 50 5.78 5.12 -17.49
N SER A 51 6.40 5.68 -18.52
CA SER A 51 7.17 4.89 -19.50
C SER A 51 8.61 4.58 -19.03
N HIS A 52 8.93 4.80 -17.76
CA HIS A 52 10.25 4.59 -17.17
C HIS A 52 10.16 4.02 -15.75
N MET A 53 11.23 3.35 -15.32
CA MET A 53 11.36 2.78 -13.96
C MET A 53 12.36 3.61 -13.12
N ARG A 54 12.02 4.88 -12.87
CA ARG A 54 12.83 5.82 -12.11
C ARG A 54 12.19 6.07 -10.73
N THR A 55 12.93 6.69 -9.81
CA THR A 55 12.44 7.00 -8.45
C THR A 55 11.21 7.91 -8.43
N ASP A 56 11.09 8.83 -9.39
CA ASP A 56 9.92 9.71 -9.52
C ASP A 56 8.61 8.94 -9.66
N LEU A 57 8.61 7.77 -10.31
CA LEU A 57 7.43 6.90 -10.43
C LEU A 57 6.87 6.51 -9.06
N VAL A 58 7.72 6.03 -8.15
CA VAL A 58 7.28 5.57 -6.82
C VAL A 58 7.04 6.75 -5.88
N LEU A 59 7.78 7.85 -6.04
CA LEU A 59 7.56 9.08 -5.30
C LEU A 59 6.20 9.70 -5.62
N ASP A 60 5.81 9.75 -6.89
CA ASP A 60 4.51 10.30 -7.28
C ASP A 60 3.35 9.47 -6.72
N ALA A 61 3.49 8.14 -6.72
CA ALA A 61 2.51 7.25 -6.10
C ALA A 61 2.43 7.49 -4.57
N LEU A 62 3.57 7.62 -3.89
CA LEU A 62 3.63 7.94 -2.46
C LEU A 62 3.01 9.30 -2.14
N ARG A 63 3.36 10.34 -2.90
CA ARG A 63 2.81 11.70 -2.74
C ARG A 63 1.30 11.76 -2.94
N MET A 64 0.79 10.99 -3.90
CA MET A 64 -0.66 10.83 -4.07
C MET A 64 -1.30 10.21 -2.82
N ALA A 65 -0.72 9.15 -2.27
CA ALA A 65 -1.21 8.52 -1.04
C ALA A 65 -1.17 9.46 0.18
N LEU A 66 -0.06 10.19 0.35
CA LEU A 66 0.10 11.18 1.42
C LEU A 66 -0.93 12.32 1.31
N ALA A 67 -1.18 12.82 0.10
CA ALA A 67 -2.20 13.83 -0.15
C ALA A 67 -3.61 13.32 0.20
N TRP A 68 -3.90 12.05 -0.08
CA TRP A 68 -5.18 11.40 0.28
C TRP A 68 -5.37 11.21 1.78
N ARG A 69 -4.29 10.89 2.52
CA ARG A 69 -4.32 10.70 3.97
C ARG A 69 -4.76 11.95 4.74
N GLY A 70 -4.51 13.14 4.18
CA GLY A 70 -4.78 14.43 4.82
C GLY A 70 -3.82 14.75 5.98
N GLU A 71 -3.76 16.01 6.37
CA GLU A 71 -2.99 16.45 7.55
C GLU A 71 -3.64 15.95 8.85
N GLY A 72 -2.83 15.54 9.84
CA GLY A 72 -3.32 15.27 11.20
C GLY A 72 -3.81 13.84 11.49
N ALA A 73 -3.48 12.85 10.66
CA ALA A 73 -3.66 11.47 11.06
C ALA A 73 -2.64 11.11 12.16
N ASP A 74 -3.09 11.15 13.42
CA ASP A 74 -2.34 10.84 14.66
C ASP A 74 -2.06 9.33 14.82
N VAL A 75 -1.74 8.67 13.71
CA VAL A 75 -1.47 7.24 13.65
C VAL A 75 -0.08 7.03 13.07
N GLU A 76 0.71 6.20 13.76
CA GLU A 76 1.95 5.68 13.21
C GLU A 76 1.62 4.86 11.95
N LEU A 77 2.27 5.24 10.84
CA LEU A 77 2.12 4.61 9.54
C LEU A 77 3.43 3.93 9.17
N VAL A 78 3.35 2.65 8.85
CA VAL A 78 4.43 1.89 8.22
C VAL A 78 4.20 1.85 6.72
N HIS A 79 5.23 2.21 5.94
CA HIS A 79 5.26 1.98 4.50
C HIS A 79 6.19 0.82 4.20
N HIS A 80 5.63 -0.30 3.73
CA HIS A 80 6.36 -1.50 3.37
C HIS A 80 6.48 -1.64 1.85
N SER A 81 7.69 -1.90 1.37
CA SER A 81 7.96 -2.20 -0.04
C SER A 81 9.03 -3.28 -0.20
N ASP A 82 9.21 -3.73 -1.44
CA ASP A 82 10.40 -4.50 -1.80
C ASP A 82 11.71 -3.68 -1.63
N ARG A 83 12.85 -4.35 -1.78
CA ARG A 83 14.19 -3.72 -1.73
C ARG A 83 14.64 -3.11 -3.06
N GLY A 84 13.71 -2.72 -3.92
CA GLY A 84 14.03 -2.06 -5.19
C GLY A 84 14.90 -0.81 -4.98
N SER A 85 15.78 -0.52 -5.95
CA SER A 85 16.66 0.66 -5.91
C SER A 85 15.91 1.99 -5.82
N GLN A 86 14.67 2.02 -6.31
CA GLN A 86 13.75 3.15 -6.28
C GLN A 86 13.25 3.40 -4.84
N TYR A 87 12.80 2.34 -4.16
CA TYR A 87 12.30 2.40 -2.78
C TYR A 87 13.40 2.59 -1.72
N THR A 88 14.66 2.31 -2.07
CA THR A 88 15.83 2.52 -1.20
C THR A 88 16.62 3.78 -1.55
N SER A 89 16.14 4.58 -2.51
CA SER A 89 16.79 5.82 -2.90
C SER A 89 16.71 6.89 -1.80
N PHE A 90 17.64 7.85 -1.84
CA PHE A 90 17.67 8.96 -0.90
C PHE A 90 16.36 9.76 -0.94
N ASP A 91 15.94 10.19 -2.14
CA ASP A 91 14.74 11.03 -2.31
C ASP A 91 13.48 10.34 -1.75
N PHE A 92 13.32 9.04 -1.99
CA PHE A 92 12.19 8.27 -1.47
C PHE A 92 12.21 8.15 0.06
N THR A 93 13.38 7.83 0.62
CA THR A 93 13.54 7.70 2.08
C THR A 93 13.36 9.05 2.78
N GLN A 94 13.78 10.14 2.14
CA GLN A 94 13.61 11.50 2.65
C GLN A 94 12.12 11.90 2.66
N GLU A 95 11.38 11.63 1.59
CA GLU A 95 9.93 11.93 1.52
C GLU A 95 9.13 11.22 2.63
N LEU A 96 9.44 9.94 2.91
CA LEU A 96 8.86 9.20 4.04
C LEU A 96 9.19 9.85 5.38
N THR A 97 10.46 10.23 5.57
CA THR A 97 10.95 10.86 6.81
C THR A 97 10.27 12.20 7.05
N ASP A 98 10.14 13.03 6.00
CA ASP A 98 9.53 14.35 6.07
C ASP A 98 8.06 14.30 6.49
N HIS A 99 7.38 13.18 6.21
CA HIS A 99 5.98 12.93 6.59
C HIS A 99 5.82 12.03 7.83
N GLY A 100 6.91 11.70 8.53
CA GLY A 100 6.87 10.87 9.73
C GLY A 100 6.43 9.42 9.48
N VAL A 101 6.66 8.90 8.27
CA VAL A 101 6.30 7.54 7.87
C VAL A 101 7.47 6.59 8.12
N LEU A 102 7.19 5.47 8.79
CA LEU A 102 8.20 4.46 9.09
C LEU A 102 8.47 3.58 7.86
N ALA A 103 9.67 3.67 7.32
CA ALA A 103 10.10 2.82 6.20
C ALA A 103 10.33 1.36 6.66
N SER A 104 9.64 0.44 6.00
CA SER A 104 9.81 -1.00 6.12
C SER A 104 10.19 -1.58 4.76
N VAL A 105 11.18 -2.46 4.73
CA VAL A 105 11.61 -3.12 3.49
C VAL A 105 11.83 -4.60 3.73
N GLY A 106 11.25 -5.44 2.86
CA GLY A 106 11.41 -6.90 2.91
C GLY A 106 12.87 -7.33 2.90
N SER A 107 13.19 -8.56 3.28
CA SER A 107 14.55 -9.10 3.25
C SER A 107 14.99 -9.48 1.84
N VAL A 108 16.31 -9.59 1.60
CA VAL A 108 16.81 -9.94 0.25
C VAL A 108 16.51 -11.42 -0.03
N GLY A 109 15.81 -11.67 -1.14
CA GLY A 109 15.67 -13.01 -1.69
C GLY A 109 14.50 -13.84 -1.14
N ASP A 110 13.54 -13.20 -0.47
CA ASP A 110 12.34 -13.88 0.02
C ASP A 110 11.07 -13.25 -0.55
N ALA A 111 10.40 -13.99 -1.45
CA ALA A 111 9.13 -13.58 -2.08
C ALA A 111 8.00 -13.42 -1.05
N TYR A 112 8.10 -14.06 0.13
CA TYR A 112 7.08 -13.93 1.16
C TYR A 112 6.98 -12.54 1.76
N ASP A 113 8.04 -11.73 1.64
CA ASP A 113 8.12 -10.45 2.34
C ASP A 113 7.24 -9.37 1.68
N ASN A 114 6.69 -9.58 0.48
CA ASN A 114 5.70 -8.67 -0.12
C ASN A 114 4.45 -9.39 -0.66
N ALA A 115 4.03 -10.47 -0.02
CA ALA A 115 2.98 -11.36 -0.51
C ALA A 115 1.62 -10.66 -0.80
N MET A 116 1.28 -9.61 -0.04
CA MET A 116 0.07 -8.82 -0.30
C MET A 116 0.18 -8.05 -1.63
N ALA A 117 1.33 -7.44 -1.92
CA ALA A 117 1.56 -6.76 -3.18
C ALA A 117 1.56 -7.75 -4.35
N GLU A 118 2.20 -8.91 -4.19
CA GLU A 118 2.22 -9.94 -5.24
C GLU A 118 0.81 -10.42 -5.58
N SER A 119 -0.01 -10.68 -4.56
CA SER A 119 -1.42 -11.08 -4.73
C SER A 119 -2.25 -9.99 -5.42
N PHE A 120 -2.00 -8.72 -5.09
CA PHE A 120 -2.61 -7.58 -5.75
C PHE A 120 -2.20 -7.51 -7.23
N VAL A 121 -0.91 -7.63 -7.54
CA VAL A 121 -0.39 -7.60 -8.91
C VAL A 121 -0.97 -8.73 -9.76
N ASP A 122 -1.10 -9.93 -9.20
CA ASP A 122 -1.72 -11.07 -9.91
C ASP A 122 -3.20 -10.81 -10.21
N SER A 123 -3.96 -10.30 -9.23
CA SER A 123 -5.37 -9.92 -9.42
C SER A 123 -5.51 -8.83 -10.48
N PHE A 124 -4.72 -7.76 -10.37
CA PHE A 124 -4.69 -6.64 -11.32
C PHE A 124 -4.38 -7.09 -12.74
N LYS A 125 -3.33 -7.91 -12.93
CA LYS A 125 -2.98 -8.41 -14.26
C LYS A 125 -4.00 -9.39 -14.79
N THR A 126 -4.62 -10.19 -13.94
CA THR A 126 -5.67 -11.12 -14.36
C THR A 126 -6.90 -10.38 -14.84
N GLU A 127 -7.35 -9.37 -14.10
CA GLU A 127 -8.60 -8.65 -14.38
C GLU A 127 -8.45 -7.63 -15.53
N LEU A 128 -7.30 -6.94 -15.61
CA LEU A 128 -7.10 -5.87 -16.59
C LEU A 128 -6.29 -6.30 -17.81
N VAL A 129 -5.29 -7.17 -17.65
CA VAL A 129 -4.22 -7.35 -18.67
C VAL A 129 -4.34 -8.66 -19.44
N ARG A 130 -4.64 -9.77 -18.77
CA ARG A 130 -4.47 -11.16 -19.28
C ARG A 130 -5.01 -11.37 -20.70
N ASP A 131 -6.20 -10.87 -20.98
CA ASP A 131 -6.93 -11.12 -22.23
C ASP A 131 -7.13 -9.86 -23.08
N ARG A 132 -6.28 -8.83 -22.89
CA ARG A 132 -6.39 -7.55 -23.60
C ARG A 132 -5.09 -7.19 -24.32
N VAL A 133 -5.23 -6.55 -25.47
CA VAL A 133 -4.11 -6.00 -26.24
C VAL A 133 -4.22 -4.49 -26.27
N TRP A 134 -3.16 -3.81 -25.85
CA TRP A 134 -3.10 -2.35 -25.79
C TRP A 134 -2.31 -1.81 -26.98
N GLN A 135 -2.97 -1.05 -27.85
CA GLN A 135 -2.34 -0.49 -29.04
C GLN A 135 -1.51 0.76 -28.72
N SER A 136 -1.93 1.53 -27.72
CA SER A 136 -1.26 2.76 -27.29
C SER A 136 -1.10 2.83 -25.78
N ARG A 137 -0.16 3.66 -25.32
CA ARG A 137 0.02 3.95 -23.90
C ARG A 137 -1.20 4.65 -23.31
N SER A 138 -1.82 5.57 -24.04
CA SER A 138 -3.01 6.29 -23.58
C SER A 138 -4.23 5.37 -23.38
N GLN A 139 -4.38 4.36 -24.23
CA GLN A 139 -5.44 3.35 -24.06
C GLN A 139 -5.23 2.54 -22.78
N LEU A 140 -3.98 2.11 -22.54
CA LEU A 140 -3.60 1.40 -21.32
C LEU A 140 -3.79 2.28 -20.08
N GLU A 141 -3.36 3.54 -20.13
CA GLU A 141 -3.50 4.51 -19.04
C GLU A 141 -4.96 4.75 -18.66
N LEU A 142 -5.83 5.00 -19.65
CA LEU A 142 -7.26 5.14 -19.40
C LEU A 142 -7.83 3.90 -18.72
N ALA A 143 -7.48 2.71 -19.20
CA ALA A 143 -7.97 1.47 -18.62
C ALA A 143 -7.46 1.22 -17.20
N VAL A 144 -6.23 1.66 -16.88
CA VAL A 144 -5.71 1.63 -15.50
C VAL A 144 -6.50 2.57 -14.61
N VAL A 145 -6.77 3.80 -15.05
CA VAL A 145 -7.60 4.78 -14.31
C VAL A 145 -8.99 4.21 -14.03
N GLU A 146 -9.66 3.70 -15.06
CA GLU A 146 -11.00 3.11 -14.95
C GLU A 146 -11.00 1.90 -13.99
N TRP A 147 -10.00 1.02 -14.12
CA TRP A 147 -9.88 -0.16 -13.26
C TRP A 147 -9.63 0.24 -11.80
N ILE A 148 -8.80 1.23 -11.52
CA ILE A 148 -8.55 1.70 -10.14
C ILE A 148 -9.82 2.32 -9.55
N SER A 149 -10.56 3.10 -10.33
CA SER A 149 -11.84 3.66 -9.90
C SER A 149 -12.83 2.56 -9.53
N TRP A 150 -12.99 1.56 -10.39
CA TRP A 150 -13.84 0.39 -10.13
C TRP A 150 -13.33 -0.42 -8.92
N PHE A 151 -12.03 -0.69 -8.84
CA PHE A 151 -11.43 -1.47 -7.76
C PHE A 151 -11.70 -0.83 -6.39
N ASN A 152 -11.55 0.49 -6.28
CA ASN A 152 -11.76 1.19 -5.02
C ASN A 152 -13.24 1.38 -4.65
N ASN A 153 -14.13 1.56 -5.63
CA ASN A 153 -15.51 2.01 -5.37
C ASN A 153 -16.59 0.94 -5.61
N GLU A 154 -16.29 -0.12 -6.35
CA GLU A 154 -17.30 -1.08 -6.83
C GLU A 154 -16.89 -2.55 -6.67
N ARG A 155 -15.59 -2.88 -6.75
CA ARG A 155 -15.11 -4.26 -6.61
C ARG A 155 -15.41 -4.77 -5.21
N LEU A 156 -16.08 -5.91 -5.12
CA LEU A 156 -16.34 -6.58 -3.85
C LEU A 156 -15.13 -7.41 -3.43
N HIS A 157 -14.81 -7.35 -2.13
CA HIS A 157 -13.73 -8.13 -1.54
C HIS A 157 -14.29 -9.00 -0.42
N GLU A 158 -14.19 -10.32 -0.55
CA GLU A 158 -14.62 -11.27 0.48
C GLU A 158 -13.94 -10.98 1.83
N SER A 159 -12.66 -10.60 1.80
CA SER A 159 -11.89 -10.22 3.01
C SER A 159 -12.41 -8.98 3.72
N LEU A 160 -13.26 -8.17 3.05
CA LEU A 160 -13.88 -6.96 3.59
C LEU A 160 -15.36 -7.18 3.94
N GLY A 161 -15.87 -8.42 3.82
CA GLY A 161 -17.30 -8.70 4.00
C GLY A 161 -18.14 -8.35 2.77
N ASP A 162 -17.58 -8.55 1.57
CA ASP A 162 -18.25 -8.34 0.28
C ASP A 162 -18.73 -6.90 0.04
N ILE A 163 -17.91 -5.92 0.45
CA ILE A 163 -18.12 -4.50 0.15
C ILE A 163 -16.86 -3.87 -0.49
N PRO A 164 -17.01 -2.73 -1.19
CA PRO A 164 -15.88 -2.03 -1.79
C PRO A 164 -14.90 -1.42 -0.76
N PRO A 165 -13.61 -1.26 -1.12
CA PRO A 165 -12.59 -0.65 -0.26
C PRO A 165 -13.00 0.70 0.34
N VAL A 166 -13.55 1.61 -0.47
CA VAL A 166 -13.96 2.95 -0.02
C VAL A 166 -15.12 2.87 0.99
N GLU A 167 -16.08 1.97 0.76
CA GLU A 167 -17.20 1.78 1.68
C GLU A 167 -16.73 1.17 3.00
N PHE A 168 -15.85 0.17 2.93
CA PHE A 168 -15.24 -0.44 4.12
C PHE A 168 -14.49 0.59 4.95
N GLU A 169 -13.66 1.43 4.34
CA GLU A 169 -12.93 2.50 5.03
C GLU A 169 -13.89 3.49 5.69
N ALA A 170 -14.95 3.92 5.00
CA ALA A 170 -15.95 4.84 5.52
C ALA A 170 -16.70 4.29 6.76
N LEU A 171 -17.04 2.99 6.76
CA LEU A 171 -17.68 2.34 7.90
C LEU A 171 -16.77 2.29 9.14
N HIS A 172 -15.45 2.22 8.95
CA HIS A 172 -14.47 2.11 10.02
C HIS A 172 -13.85 3.46 10.44
N ALA A 173 -13.93 4.49 9.61
CA ALA A 173 -13.55 5.86 9.96
C ALA A 173 -14.48 6.48 11.02
N ALA A 174 -15.72 6.00 11.11
CA ALA A 174 -16.74 6.50 12.04
C ALA A 174 -16.80 5.74 13.38
N ALA A 175 -16.10 4.61 13.52
CA ALA A 175 -16.14 3.80 14.72
C ALA A 175 -15.03 4.22 15.71
N PRO A 176 -15.34 4.56 16.98
CA PRO A 176 -14.30 4.64 17.99
C PRO A 176 -13.64 3.26 18.13
N PRO A 177 -12.32 3.18 18.39
CA PRO A 177 -11.65 1.90 18.55
C PRO A 177 -12.36 1.08 19.63
N PRO A 178 -12.53 -0.24 19.44
CA PRO A 178 -13.13 -1.08 20.46
C PRO A 178 -12.33 -0.95 21.75
N SER A 179 -12.99 -0.58 22.85
CA SER A 179 -12.34 -0.48 24.16
C SER A 179 -11.85 -1.87 24.58
N GLY A 180 -10.56 -2.16 24.38
CA GLY A 180 -9.97 -3.41 24.84
C GLY A 180 -8.76 -3.93 24.07
N ALA A 181 -8.42 -3.39 22.89
CA ALA A 181 -7.20 -3.79 22.21
C ALA A 181 -5.97 -3.10 22.83
N ARG A 182 -5.24 -3.81 23.70
CA ARG A 182 -3.91 -3.38 24.17
C ARG A 182 -2.97 -3.33 22.95
N PRO A 183 -2.21 -2.25 22.72
CA PRO A 183 -1.27 -2.20 21.62
C PRO A 183 -0.18 -3.29 21.81
N PRO A 184 0.26 -3.96 20.73
CA PRO A 184 1.40 -4.87 20.82
C PRO A 184 2.64 -4.07 21.19
N GLY A 185 3.25 -4.38 22.35
CA GLY A 185 4.56 -3.81 22.74
C GLY A 185 4.61 -2.95 24.00
N SER A 186 3.56 -2.85 24.83
CA SER A 186 3.70 -2.21 26.15
C SER A 186 4.50 -3.10 27.12
N LEU A 187 5.83 -3.00 27.10
CA LEU A 187 6.71 -3.49 28.15
C LEU A 187 6.55 -2.60 29.39
N GLU A 188 5.52 -2.87 30.20
CA GLU A 188 5.49 -2.37 31.57
C GLU A 188 6.48 -3.19 32.41
N ARG A 189 7.55 -2.52 32.82
CA ARG A 189 8.47 -2.97 33.86
C ARG A 189 7.67 -3.31 35.11
N ALA A 190 7.70 -4.58 35.52
CA ALA A 190 7.38 -4.96 36.88
C ALA A 190 8.44 -4.33 37.81
N ALA A 191 8.10 -3.20 38.43
CA ALA A 191 8.82 -2.67 39.57
C ALA A 191 8.23 -3.32 40.83
N GLU A 192 9.03 -4.21 41.40
CA GLU A 192 9.19 -4.50 42.83
C GLU A 192 8.16 -3.90 43.81
N GLU A 193 7.38 -4.77 44.46
CA GLU A 193 6.99 -4.56 45.85
C GLU A 193 7.47 -5.75 46.69
N SER A 194 8.68 -5.59 47.23
CA SER A 194 9.11 -6.23 48.46
C SER A 194 8.74 -5.30 49.60
N ILE A 195 7.62 -5.54 50.29
CA ILE A 195 7.38 -5.05 51.66
C ILE A 195 6.46 -6.05 52.38
N GLY A 196 6.95 -6.60 53.51
CA GLY A 196 6.11 -7.06 54.62
C GLY A 196 6.06 -8.55 54.86
#